data_AF-A0A955FY54-F1
#
_entry.id   AF-A0A955FY54-F1
#
_cell.length_a   1.000
_cell.length_b   1.000
_cell.length_c   1.000
_cell.angle_alpha   90.00
_cell.angle_beta   90.00
_cell.angle_gamma   90.00
#
_symmetry.space_group_name_H-M   'P 1'
#
loop_
_entity.id
_entity.type
_entity.pdbx_description
1 polymer ?
#
loop_
_entity_poly.entity_id
_entity_poly.type
_entity_poly.pdbx_seq_one_letter_code
_entity_poly.pdbx_strand_id
1 'polypeptide(L)'
;MANYRGHLVGGFVGGLAYTLLVMWLPLAQMAEYAQVLSGVEPIALVFVIAMLFGLFPDVDTNSKTQDLFFWLAFPTDIYLIWKGKLQMAAYLGLIAMLPVIGHHRGWTHARWAPWVVPLPILIVPYLYNDRMLPMSVVFYGAAVVGYYSHLLLDGLLTRYIRVRG
;
A
#
# COMPACT_ATOMS: atom_id res chain seq x y z
N MET A 1 18.46 9.26 1.53
CA MET A 1 17.31 8.34 1.51
C MET A 1 17.57 7.28 2.53
N ALA A 2 16.53 6.87 3.24
CA ALA A 2 16.66 5.74 4.13
C ALA A 2 17.01 4.48 3.30
N ASN A 3 17.59 3.48 3.95
CA ASN A 3 17.72 2.17 3.34
C ASN A 3 16.43 1.38 3.59
N TYR A 4 16.32 0.19 3.00
CA TYR A 4 15.19 -0.72 3.20
C TYR A 4 14.78 -0.90 4.68
N ARG A 5 15.75 -0.98 5.61
CA ARG A 5 15.45 -1.12 7.05
C ARG A 5 14.82 0.15 7.62
N GLY A 6 15.30 1.32 7.19
CA GLY A 6 14.69 2.59 7.57
C GLY A 6 13.25 2.70 7.09
N HIS A 7 12.96 2.32 5.84
CA HIS A 7 11.58 2.32 5.31
C HIS A 7 10.67 1.31 6.02
N LEU A 8 11.18 0.13 6.38
CA LEU A 8 10.46 -0.80 7.25
C LEU A 8 10.10 -0.19 8.61
N VAL A 9 11.05 0.50 9.25
CA VAL A 9 10.81 1.17 10.53
C VAL A 9 9.80 2.32 10.35
N GLY A 10 9.90 3.09 9.27
CA GLY A 10 8.94 4.14 8.92
C GLY A 10 7.53 3.60 8.76
N GLY A 11 7.38 2.54 7.97
CA GLY A 11 6.11 1.84 7.80
C GLY A 11 5.58 1.28 9.12
N PHE A 12 6.45 0.73 9.96
CA PHE A 12 6.06 0.20 11.27
C PHE A 12 5.54 1.29 12.21
N VAL A 13 6.28 2.39 12.34
CA VAL A 13 5.90 3.51 13.21
C VAL A 13 4.63 4.19 12.70
N GLY A 14 4.57 4.49 11.40
CA GLY A 14 3.40 5.11 10.78
C GLY A 14 2.17 4.20 10.84
N GLY A 15 2.35 2.92 10.53
CA GLY A 15 1.31 1.90 10.61
C GLY A 15 0.81 1.70 12.03
N LEU A 16 1.69 1.57 13.02
CA LEU A 16 1.30 1.43 14.42
C LEU A 16 0.54 2.67 14.90
N ALA A 17 1.06 3.87 14.62
CA ALA A 17 0.40 5.12 15.00
C ALA A 17 -1.00 5.23 14.40
N TYR A 18 -1.15 4.92 13.11
CA TYR A 18 -2.45 4.96 12.44
C TYR A 18 -3.39 3.88 12.97
N THR A 19 -2.92 2.64 13.15
CA THR A 19 -3.72 1.56 13.75
C THR A 19 -4.25 1.99 15.12
N LEU A 20 -3.39 2.51 16.00
CA LEU A 20 -3.81 2.99 17.33
C LEU A 20 -4.84 4.13 17.25
N LEU A 21 -4.72 5.02 16.25
CA LEU A 21 -5.68 6.09 16.00
C LEU A 21 -7.05 5.56 15.54
N VAL A 22 -7.08 4.54 14.69
CA VAL A 22 -8.34 4.00 14.16
C VAL A 22 -8.99 2.94 15.06
N MET A 23 -8.30 2.45 16.10
CA MET A 23 -8.92 1.57 17.11
C MET A 23 -10.10 2.22 17.84
N TRP A 24 -10.20 3.55 17.82
CA TRP A 24 -11.34 4.29 18.38
C TRP A 24 -12.58 4.29 17.47
N LEU A 25 -12.46 3.74 16.25
CA LEU A 25 -13.56 3.59 15.30
C LEU A 25 -14.19 2.18 15.42
N PRO A 26 -15.47 2.02 15.04
CA PRO A 26 -16.15 0.72 15.07
C PRO A 26 -15.73 -0.16 13.88
N LEU A 27 -14.44 -0.52 13.80
CA LEU A 27 -13.84 -1.21 12.66
C LEU A 27 -14.46 -2.60 12.41
N ALA A 28 -14.74 -3.35 13.47
CA ALA A 28 -15.39 -4.66 13.36
C ALA A 28 -16.80 -4.52 12.78
N GLN A 29 -17.57 -3.53 13.25
CA GLN A 29 -18.92 -3.27 12.74
C GLN A 29 -18.89 -2.78 11.29
N MET A 30 -17.93 -1.94 10.90
CA MET A 30 -17.76 -1.50 9.52
C MET A 30 -17.43 -2.68 8.59
N ALA A 31 -16.56 -3.58 9.04
CA ALA A 31 -16.17 -4.77 8.30
C ALA A 31 -17.30 -5.80 8.17
N GLU A 32 -18.04 -6.03 9.26
CA GLU A 32 -19.22 -6.89 9.28
C GLU A 32 -20.35 -6.32 8.42
N TYR A 33 -20.55 -4.99 8.44
CA TYR A 33 -21.51 -4.31 7.56
C TYR A 33 -21.16 -4.48 6.08
N ALA A 34 -19.87 -4.44 5.75
CA ALA A 34 -19.38 -4.73 4.40
C ALA A 34 -19.44 -6.23 4.04
N GLN A 35 -19.64 -7.12 5.03
CA GLN A 35 -19.65 -8.57 4.91
C GLN A 35 -18.34 -9.15 4.32
N VAL A 36 -17.20 -8.52 4.62
CA VAL A 36 -15.90 -8.92 4.04
C VAL A 36 -14.95 -9.51 5.08
N LEU A 37 -14.96 -9.01 6.30
CA LEU A 37 -14.02 -9.40 7.37
C LEU A 37 -14.76 -9.46 8.71
N SER A 38 -14.19 -10.17 9.68
CA SER A 38 -14.75 -10.28 11.02
C SER A 38 -13.70 -10.24 12.13
N GLY A 39 -14.11 -9.90 13.35
CA GLY A 39 -13.23 -9.91 14.52
C GLY A 39 -12.04 -8.95 14.40
N VAL A 40 -10.82 -9.47 14.55
CA VAL A 40 -9.57 -8.67 14.59
C VAL A 40 -8.90 -8.48 13.23
N GLU A 41 -9.39 -9.15 12.19
CA GLU A 41 -8.85 -9.09 10.83
C GLU A 41 -8.76 -7.67 10.27
N PRO A 42 -9.75 -6.76 10.46
CA PRO A 42 -9.67 -5.39 9.95
C PRO A 42 -8.50 -4.61 10.55
N ILE A 43 -8.19 -4.82 11.83
CA ILE A 43 -7.10 -4.14 12.54
C ILE A 43 -5.75 -4.61 12.00
N ALA A 44 -5.58 -5.93 11.82
CA ALA A 44 -4.37 -6.50 11.25
C ALA A 44 -4.14 -5.99 9.82
N LEU A 45 -5.20 -5.91 9.01
CA LEU A 45 -5.12 -5.41 7.64
C LEU A 45 -4.76 -3.93 7.56
N VAL A 46 -5.28 -3.07 8.46
CA VAL A 46 -4.85 -1.67 8.55
C VAL A 46 -3.33 -1.58 8.71
N PHE A 47 -2.76 -2.33 9.65
CA PHE A 47 -1.33 -2.31 9.90
C PHE A 47 -0.53 -2.85 8.70
N VAL A 48 -0.95 -3.98 8.12
CA VAL A 48 -0.29 -4.59 6.97
C VAL A 48 -0.31 -3.67 5.75
N ILE A 49 -1.45 -3.01 5.48
CA ILE A 49 -1.56 -2.06 4.36
C ILE A 49 -0.59 -0.89 4.56
N ALA A 50 -0.51 -0.32 5.77
CA ALA A 50 0.46 0.74 6.05
C ALA A 50 1.92 0.27 5.83
N MET A 51 2.26 -0.95 6.25
CA MET A 51 3.59 -1.54 5.99
C MET A 51 3.88 -1.68 4.50
N LEU A 52 2.93 -2.23 3.73
CA LEU A 52 3.09 -2.44 2.29
C LEU A 52 3.27 -1.11 1.55
N PHE A 53 2.49 -0.09 1.88
CA PHE A 53 2.61 1.23 1.25
C PHE A 53 3.80 2.05 1.75
N GLY A 54 4.35 1.75 2.93
CA GLY A 54 5.64 2.29 3.37
C GLY A 54 6.83 1.74 2.57
N LEU A 55 6.68 0.59 1.95
CA LEU A 55 7.68 0.01 1.06
C LEU A 55 7.41 0.31 -0.42
N PHE A 56 6.13 0.42 -0.80
CA PHE A 56 5.69 0.55 -2.20
C PHE A 56 6.51 1.50 -3.08
N PRO A 57 6.92 2.71 -2.63
CA PRO A 57 7.64 3.63 -3.50
C PRO A 57 8.91 3.01 -4.09
N ASP A 58 9.62 2.17 -3.33
CA ASP A 58 10.86 1.51 -3.74
C ASP A 58 10.65 0.39 -4.79
N VAL A 59 9.42 0.03 -5.16
CA VAL A 59 9.14 -0.95 -6.23
C VAL A 59 9.68 -0.47 -7.59
N ASP A 60 9.83 0.84 -7.80
CA ASP A 60 10.43 1.42 -9.01
C ASP A 60 11.97 1.46 -9.00
N THR A 61 12.61 1.02 -7.90
CA THR A 61 14.07 1.02 -7.75
C THR A 61 14.62 -0.39 -7.60
N ASN A 62 15.90 -0.59 -7.92
CA ASN A 62 16.59 -1.86 -7.65
C ASN A 62 16.74 -2.06 -6.14
N SER A 63 15.76 -2.72 -5.53
CA SER A 63 15.60 -2.84 -4.09
C SER A 63 15.04 -4.20 -3.69
N LYS A 64 15.21 -4.55 -2.40
CA LYS A 64 14.56 -5.74 -1.82
C LYS A 64 13.03 -5.68 -1.90
N THR A 65 12.46 -4.47 -1.92
CA THR A 65 11.02 -4.29 -2.09
C THR A 65 10.59 -4.68 -3.49
N GLN A 66 11.33 -4.25 -4.51
CA GLN A 66 11.08 -4.64 -5.90
C GLN A 66 11.17 -6.16 -6.05
N ASP A 67 12.24 -6.78 -5.52
CA ASP A 67 12.40 -8.23 -5.54
C ASP A 67 11.17 -8.92 -4.94
N LEU A 68 10.76 -8.54 -3.73
CA LEU A 68 9.61 -9.13 -3.06
C LEU A 68 8.32 -8.95 -3.88
N PHE A 69 8.08 -7.76 -4.42
CA PHE A 69 6.89 -7.48 -5.22
C PHE A 69 6.82 -8.38 -6.46
N PHE A 70 7.89 -8.48 -7.24
CA PHE A 70 7.91 -9.31 -8.44
C PHE A 70 7.98 -10.81 -8.13
N TRP A 71 8.60 -11.22 -7.03
CA TRP A 71 8.57 -12.61 -6.54
C TRP A 71 7.16 -13.07 -6.17
N LEU A 72 6.25 -12.16 -5.81
CA LEU A 72 4.84 -12.46 -5.57
C LEU A 72 4.00 -12.31 -6.85
N ALA A 73 4.19 -11.22 -7.59
CA ALA A 73 3.40 -10.89 -8.77
C ALA A 73 3.62 -11.94 -9.88
N PHE A 74 4.86 -12.34 -10.16
CA PHE A 74 5.17 -13.23 -11.28
C PHE A 74 4.59 -14.64 -11.12
N PRO A 75 4.76 -15.36 -9.98
CA PRO A 75 4.09 -16.64 -9.78
C PRO A 75 2.57 -16.53 -9.74
N THR A 76 2.03 -15.44 -9.20
CA THR A 76 0.59 -15.18 -9.20
C THR A 76 0.05 -15.04 -10.61
N ASP A 77 0.78 -14.34 -11.48
CA ASP A 77 0.40 -14.15 -12.89
C ASP A 77 0.43 -15.48 -13.65
N ILE A 78 1.46 -16.31 -13.46
CA ILE A 78 1.52 -17.68 -13.98
C ILE A 78 0.32 -18.50 -13.49
N TYR A 79 -0.01 -18.41 -12.20
CA TYR A 79 -1.16 -19.13 -11.64
C TYR A 79 -2.49 -18.69 -12.28
N LEU A 80 -2.68 -17.39 -12.51
CA LEU A 80 -3.88 -16.85 -13.16
C LEU A 80 -3.98 -17.34 -14.62
N ILE A 81 -2.87 -17.33 -15.35
CA ILE A 81 -2.80 -17.86 -16.73
C ILE A 81 -3.14 -19.35 -16.74
N TRP A 82 -2.55 -20.13 -15.83
CA TRP A 82 -2.83 -21.57 -15.71
C TRP A 82 -4.31 -21.87 -15.41
N LYS A 83 -4.99 -21.00 -14.65
CA LYS A 83 -6.43 -21.08 -14.38
C LYS A 83 -7.31 -20.52 -15.51
N GLY A 84 -6.74 -20.13 -16.64
CA GLY A 84 -7.47 -19.53 -17.76
C GLY A 84 -8.00 -18.11 -17.49
N LYS A 85 -7.57 -17.46 -16.40
CA LYS A 85 -8.00 -16.12 -15.99
C LYS A 85 -7.18 -15.03 -16.69
N LEU A 86 -7.13 -15.08 -18.02
CA LEU A 86 -6.23 -14.24 -18.84
C LEU A 86 -6.48 -12.73 -18.64
N GLN A 87 -7.73 -12.31 -18.43
CA GLN A 87 -8.04 -10.90 -18.17
C GLN A 87 -7.47 -10.41 -16.84
N MET A 88 -7.54 -11.22 -15.77
CA MET A 88 -6.96 -10.87 -14.47
C MET A 88 -5.44 -10.82 -14.55
N ALA A 89 -4.82 -11.77 -15.26
CA ALA A 89 -3.38 -11.76 -15.52
C ALA A 89 -2.94 -10.50 -16.29
N ALA A 90 -3.68 -10.15 -17.35
CA ALA A 90 -3.40 -8.93 -18.12
C ALA A 90 -3.45 -7.66 -17.24
N TYR A 91 -4.43 -7.54 -16.35
CA TYR A 91 -4.50 -6.41 -15.42
C TYR A 91 -3.38 -6.43 -14.39
N LEU A 92 -3.06 -7.60 -13.80
CA LEU A 92 -1.97 -7.73 -12.84
C LEU A 92 -0.63 -7.33 -13.48
N GLY A 93 -0.32 -7.89 -14.65
CA GLY A 93 0.89 -7.57 -15.41
C GLY A 93 0.96 -6.09 -15.78
N LEU A 94 -0.14 -5.52 -16.29
CA LEU A 94 -0.20 -4.09 -16.65
C LEU A 94 0.03 -3.17 -15.44
N ILE A 95 -0.54 -3.50 -14.28
CA ILE A 95 -0.34 -2.69 -13.05
C ILE A 95 1.08 -2.88 -12.52
N ALA A 96 1.60 -4.11 -12.54
CA ALA A 96 2.94 -4.43 -12.05
C ALA A 96 4.07 -3.74 -12.84
N MET A 97 3.86 -3.44 -14.12
CA MET A 97 4.83 -2.68 -14.93
C MET A 97 4.81 -1.17 -14.65
N LEU A 98 3.73 -0.59 -14.12
CA LEU A 98 3.61 0.87 -13.95
C LEU A 98 4.74 1.53 -13.15
N PRO A 99 5.21 0.95 -12.02
CA PRO A 99 6.32 1.53 -11.27
C PRO A 99 7.60 1.60 -12.11
N VAL A 100 7.87 0.56 -12.91
CA VAL A 100 9.15 0.37 -13.64
C VAL A 100 9.24 1.19 -14.94
N ILE A 101 8.11 1.57 -15.53
CA ILE A 101 8.09 2.39 -16.77
C ILE A 101 8.58 3.83 -16.52
N GLY A 102 8.51 4.30 -15.28
CA GLY A 102 8.99 5.62 -14.90
C GLY A 102 10.52 5.72 -14.87
N HIS A 103 11.02 6.94 -14.64
CA HIS A 103 12.41 7.12 -14.24
C HIS A 103 12.63 6.51 -12.86
N HIS A 104 13.86 6.05 -12.58
CA HIS A 104 14.25 5.58 -11.24
C HIS A 104 13.98 6.67 -10.20
N ARG A 105 13.17 6.36 -9.17
CA ARG A 105 12.60 7.33 -8.21
C ARG A 105 11.73 8.40 -8.88
N GLY A 106 10.84 7.94 -9.75
CA GLY A 106 10.04 8.79 -10.60
C GLY A 106 8.76 9.23 -9.92
N TRP A 107 7.63 8.92 -10.56
CA TRP A 107 6.31 9.33 -10.11
C TRP A 107 5.91 8.70 -8.77
N THR A 108 6.44 7.52 -8.41
CA THR A 108 6.20 6.87 -7.11
C THR A 108 6.78 7.67 -5.94
N HIS A 109 7.74 8.57 -6.18
CA HIS A 109 8.33 9.42 -5.15
C HIS A 109 7.76 10.86 -5.18
N ALA A 110 6.78 11.13 -6.05
CA ALA A 110 6.15 12.43 -6.14
C ALA A 110 5.27 12.71 -4.90
N ARG A 111 5.17 13.98 -4.49
CA ARG A 111 4.39 14.38 -3.31
C ARG A 111 2.88 14.11 -3.43
N TRP A 112 2.38 13.97 -4.66
CA TRP A 112 0.98 13.63 -4.93
C TRP A 112 0.73 12.12 -4.93
N ALA A 113 1.77 11.29 -5.10
CA ALA A 113 1.65 9.84 -5.21
C ALA A 113 0.99 9.17 -3.99
N PRO A 114 1.26 9.59 -2.74
CA PRO A 114 0.54 9.08 -1.57
C PRO A 114 -0.98 9.18 -1.67
N TRP A 115 -1.50 10.18 -2.37
CA TRP A 115 -2.94 10.35 -2.52
C TRP A 115 -3.49 9.52 -3.67
N VAL A 116 -2.82 9.52 -4.81
CA VAL A 116 -3.35 8.93 -6.05
C VAL A 116 -3.16 7.42 -6.10
N VAL A 117 -2.00 6.92 -5.67
CA VAL A 117 -1.66 5.49 -5.81
C VAL A 117 -2.56 4.59 -4.97
N PRO A 118 -2.93 4.95 -3.73
CA PRO A 118 -3.84 4.13 -2.96
C PRO A 118 -5.31 4.25 -3.37
N LEU A 119 -5.70 5.19 -4.26
CA LEU A 119 -7.12 5.39 -4.64
C LEU A 119 -7.86 4.12 -5.06
N PRO A 120 -7.25 3.15 -5.76
CA PRO A 120 -7.94 1.91 -6.08
C PRO A 120 -8.47 1.14 -4.86
N ILE A 121 -7.85 1.26 -3.68
CA ILE A 121 -8.33 0.67 -2.41
C ILE A 121 -9.67 1.30 -1.99
N LEU A 122 -9.88 2.56 -2.35
CA LEU A 122 -11.12 3.29 -2.08
C LEU A 122 -12.17 3.04 -3.17
N ILE A 123 -11.79 3.28 -4.41
CA ILE A 123 -12.73 3.37 -5.54
C ILE A 123 -13.23 1.99 -5.96
N VAL A 124 -12.34 1.00 -6.12
CA VAL A 124 -12.73 -0.30 -6.69
C VAL A 124 -13.74 -1.03 -5.78
N PRO A 125 -13.51 -1.14 -4.45
CA PRO A 125 -14.49 -1.77 -3.57
C PRO A 125 -15.82 -1.00 -3.52
N TYR A 126 -15.76 0.34 -3.48
CA TYR A 126 -16.95 1.19 -3.47
C TYR A 126 -17.82 1.01 -4.73
N LEU A 127 -17.21 0.91 -5.90
CA LEU A 127 -17.93 0.68 -7.16
C LEU A 127 -18.60 -0.70 -7.21
N TYR A 128 -18.10 -1.68 -6.45
CA TYR A 128 -18.69 -3.02 -6.39
C TYR A 128 -19.78 -3.11 -5.31
N ASN A 129 -19.55 -2.50 -4.16
CA ASN A 129 -20.47 -2.50 -3.03
C ASN A 129 -20.25 -1.23 -2.19
N ASP A 130 -21.26 -0.36 -2.16
CA ASP A 130 -21.22 0.93 -1.46
C ASP A 130 -20.99 0.77 0.06
N ARG A 131 -21.41 -0.36 0.63
CA ARG A 131 -21.16 -0.72 2.03
C ARG A 131 -19.67 -0.84 2.37
N MET A 132 -18.80 -1.02 1.37
CA MET A 132 -17.36 -1.07 1.59
C MET A 132 -16.74 0.29 1.88
N LEU A 133 -17.42 1.40 1.53
CA LEU A 133 -16.86 2.74 1.62
C LEU A 133 -16.26 3.07 2.99
N PRO A 134 -16.94 2.83 4.13
CA PRO A 134 -16.37 3.15 5.45
C PRO A 134 -15.05 2.43 5.72
N MET A 135 -14.99 1.13 5.43
CA MET A 135 -13.78 0.32 5.65
C MET A 135 -12.68 0.69 4.66
N SER A 136 -13.05 0.93 3.40
CA SER A 136 -12.13 1.38 2.35
C SER A 136 -11.48 2.73 2.65
N VAL A 137 -12.18 3.67 3.29
CA VAL A 137 -11.59 4.94 3.77
C VAL A 137 -10.53 4.68 4.83
N VAL A 138 -10.78 3.76 5.77
CA VAL A 138 -9.80 3.41 6.80
C VAL A 138 -8.55 2.79 6.19
N PHE A 139 -8.71 1.84 5.26
CA PHE A 139 -7.60 1.22 4.54
C PHE A 139 -6.84 2.20 3.65
N TYR A 140 -7.55 3.11 2.97
CA TYR A 140 -6.94 4.18 2.19
C TYR A 140 -6.07 5.08 3.06
N GLY A 141 -6.57 5.51 4.22
CA GLY A 141 -5.78 6.29 5.18
C GLY A 141 -4.54 5.54 5.67
N ALA A 142 -4.64 4.23 5.91
CA ALA A 142 -3.50 3.40 6.28
C ALA A 142 -2.41 3.40 5.20
N ALA A 143 -2.83 3.23 3.94
CA ALA A 143 -1.95 3.27 2.78
C ALA A 143 -1.29 4.64 2.63
N VAL A 144 -2.04 5.74 2.75
CA VAL A 144 -1.54 7.11 2.69
C VAL A 144 -0.49 7.36 3.79
N VAL A 145 -0.75 6.94 5.03
CA VAL A 145 0.19 7.10 6.15
C VAL A 145 1.47 6.29 5.92
N GLY A 146 1.34 5.04 5.49
CA GLY A 146 2.48 4.20 5.11
C GLY A 146 3.33 4.88 4.06
N TYR A 147 2.70 5.31 2.96
CA TYR A 147 3.37 6.01 1.86
C TYR A 147 4.09 7.28 2.34
N TYR A 148 3.43 8.10 3.15
CA TYR A 148 4.05 9.32 3.66
C TYR A 148 5.24 9.05 4.58
N SER A 149 5.22 7.96 5.36
CA SER A 149 6.37 7.56 6.17
C SER A 149 7.63 7.34 5.31
N HIS A 150 7.46 6.77 4.11
CA HIS A 150 8.54 6.57 3.15
C HIS A 150 9.12 7.92 2.68
N LEU A 151 8.25 8.80 2.16
CA LEU A 151 8.65 10.11 1.62
C LEU A 151 9.27 11.01 2.68
N LEU A 152 8.82 10.89 3.93
CA LEU A 152 9.38 11.60 5.06
C LEU A 152 10.83 11.18 5.32
N LEU A 153 11.07 9.86 5.37
CA LEU A 153 12.40 9.31 5.62
C LEU A 153 13.38 9.55 4.46
N ASP A 154 12.85 9.73 3.26
CA ASP A 154 13.61 10.18 2.10
C ASP A 154 13.91 11.68 2.10
N GLY A 155 13.30 12.45 3.00
CA GLY A 155 13.45 13.90 3.07
C GLY A 155 12.75 14.65 1.93
N LEU A 156 11.80 14.00 1.25
CA LEU A 156 11.05 14.60 0.13
C LEU A 156 9.92 15.53 0.60
N LEU A 157 9.46 15.34 1.85
CA LEU A 157 8.45 16.17 2.50
C LEU A 157 9.04 17.34 3.26
N THR A 158 10.15 17.13 3.98
CA THR A 158 10.81 18.17 4.77
C THR A 158 12.32 18.09 4.60
N ARG A 159 13.00 19.25 4.45
CA ARG A 159 14.47 19.30 4.30
C ARG A 159 15.22 19.01 5.61
N TYR A 160 14.52 18.94 6.74
CA TYR A 160 15.09 18.85 8.09
C TYR A 160 15.20 17.41 8.61
N ILE A 161 14.38 16.49 8.12
CA ILE A 161 14.42 15.07 8.51
C ILE A 161 15.21 14.33 7.45
N ARG A 162 16.53 14.24 7.63
CA ARG A 162 17.40 13.40 6.82
C ARG A 162 17.99 12.34 7.74
N VAL A 163 17.31 11.21 7.86
CA VAL A 163 17.84 10.06 8.60
C VAL A 163 19.03 9.53 7.80
N ARG A 164 20.25 9.76 8.29
CA ARG A 164 21.45 9.12 7.76
C ARG A 164 21.46 7.69 8.27
N GLY A 165 21.10 6.76 7.39
CA GLY A 165 21.31 5.32 7.59
C GLY A 165 22.71 4.90 7.20
#